data_AF-A0AAN4ZE22-F1
#
_entry.id   AF-A0AAN4ZE22-F1
#
_cell.length_a   1.000
_cell.length_b   1.000
_cell.length_c   1.000
_cell.angle_alpha   90.00
_cell.angle_beta   90.00
_cell.angle_gamma   90.00
#
_symmetry.space_group_name_H-M   'P 1'
#
loop_
_entity.id
_entity.type
_entity.pdbx_description
1 polymer ?
#
loop_
_entity_poly.entity_id
_entity_poly.type
_entity_poly.pdbx_seq_one_letter_code
_entity_poly.pdbx_strand_id
1 'polypeptide(L)'
;ADLEQKITFDPPKYVTFKPIADEQIKEVIISNTYNQAVMFKMKTTRPGVFKMKPVFFALQPNQKKAIKLHYSGCPDGVKPNLKDRFSVIMAIVPKDAPADWDVEKVWEDQKMQVELADSVKRKVLRIHYEGYELPADAPEKSERKSKKKKRGSKDDKSIDDKKVEREKMAAAAAANALAQVAGQPQPFPHVQPIVYIVYQGLPPKEEIEAK
;
A
#
# COMPACT_ATOMS: atom_id res chain seq x y z
N ALA A 1 22.64 3.62 8.60
CA ALA A 1 22.19 3.94 9.97
C ALA A 1 20.70 3.65 10.03
N ASP A 2 20.23 3.00 11.10
CA ASP A 2 18.85 2.51 11.17
C ASP A 2 17.88 3.67 11.41
N LEU A 3 17.02 3.97 10.43
CA LEU A 3 16.05 5.07 10.48
C LEU A 3 15.14 4.94 11.72
N GLU A 4 14.87 3.71 12.15
CA GLU A 4 14.03 3.40 13.30
C GLU A 4 14.60 3.88 14.64
N GLN A 5 15.92 4.01 14.76
CA GLN A 5 16.56 4.53 15.98
C GLN A 5 16.60 6.07 16.01
N LYS A 6 16.47 6.71 14.85
CA LYS A 6 16.59 8.17 14.71
C LYS A 6 15.24 8.88 14.65
N ILE A 7 14.17 8.14 14.38
CA ILE A 7 12.81 8.64 14.50
C ILE A 7 12.21 8.13 15.81
N THR A 8 11.79 9.04 16.67
CA THR A 8 11.12 8.67 17.93
C THR A 8 9.65 9.04 17.89
N PHE A 9 8.86 8.22 18.58
CA PHE A 9 7.41 8.34 18.68
C PHE A 9 7.05 8.48 20.15
N ASP A 10 6.19 9.43 20.47
CA ASP A 10 5.64 9.61 21.80
C ASP A 10 4.11 9.65 21.69
N PRO A 11 3.40 8.61 22.15
CA PRO A 11 3.91 7.38 22.79
C PRO A 11 4.61 6.40 21.81
N PRO A 12 5.55 5.56 22.29
CA PRO A 12 6.43 4.77 21.41
C PRO A 12 5.85 3.44 20.89
N LYS A 13 4.88 2.84 21.59
CA LYS A 13 4.37 1.49 21.30
C LYS A 13 2.86 1.42 21.15
N TYR A 14 2.14 2.06 22.07
CA TYR A 14 0.70 1.96 22.16
C TYR A 14 0.06 3.34 22.27
N VAL A 15 -1.09 3.50 21.63
CA VAL A 15 -1.99 4.64 21.84
C VAL A 15 -3.24 4.11 22.55
N THR A 16 -3.57 4.71 23.68
CA THR A 16 -4.69 4.26 24.51
C THR A 16 -5.95 5.07 24.21
N PHE A 17 -7.05 4.37 23.93
CA PHE A 17 -8.39 4.93 23.79
C PHE A 17 -9.35 4.28 24.79
N LYS A 18 -10.37 5.02 25.21
CA LYS A 18 -11.48 4.45 25.98
C LYS A 18 -12.46 3.77 25.04
N PRO A 19 -12.96 2.57 25.33
CA PRO A 19 -13.95 1.89 24.49
C PRO A 19 -15.37 2.44 24.76
N ILE A 20 -15.56 3.74 24.55
CA ILE A 20 -16.84 4.46 24.72
C ILE A 20 -17.39 4.89 23.35
N ALA A 21 -18.68 5.19 23.28
CA ALA A 21 -19.34 5.68 22.06
C ALA A 21 -18.89 7.09 21.64
N ASP A 22 -18.30 7.85 22.57
CA ASP A 22 -17.85 9.20 22.31
C ASP A 22 -16.58 9.28 21.47
N GLU A 23 -16.52 10.32 20.64
CA GLU A 23 -15.33 10.64 19.88
C GLU A 23 -14.15 11.01 20.79
N GLN A 24 -12.98 10.48 20.47
CA GLN A 24 -11.75 10.77 21.19
C GLN A 24 -10.65 11.20 20.25
N ILE A 25 -9.88 12.19 20.67
CA ILE A 25 -8.69 12.66 19.96
C ILE A 25 -7.48 12.38 20.83
N LYS A 26 -6.50 11.68 20.26
CA LYS A 26 -5.19 11.44 20.87
C LYS A 26 -4.12 12.02 19.98
N GLU A 27 -3.06 12.52 20.59
CA GLU A 27 -1.94 13.11 19.87
C GLU A 27 -0.74 12.18 19.95
N VAL A 28 -0.04 12.00 18.82
CA VAL A 28 1.23 11.30 18.76
C VAL A 28 2.28 12.27 18.23
N ILE A 29 3.34 12.47 18.99
CA ILE A 29 4.45 13.33 18.61
C ILE A 29 5.51 12.46 17.94
N ILE A 30 5.87 12.83 16.71
CA ILE A 30 6.96 12.22 15.98
C ILE A 30 8.10 13.22 15.93
N SER A 31 9.31 12.78 16.29
CA SER A 31 10.51 13.61 16.17
C SER A 31 11.56 12.98 15.27
N ASN A 32 12.14 13.82 14.42
CA ASN A 32 13.21 13.46 13.52
C ASN A 32 14.56 13.91 14.10
N THR A 33 15.33 12.98 14.67
CA THR A 33 16.73 13.24 15.10
C THR A 33 17.74 12.81 14.06
N TYR A 34 17.28 12.49 12.85
CA TYR A 34 18.13 12.17 11.72
C TYR A 34 18.64 13.44 11.03
N ASN A 35 19.78 13.32 10.34
CA ASN A 35 20.42 14.44 9.67
C ASN A 35 19.80 14.77 8.30
N GLN A 36 18.77 14.04 7.88
CA GLN A 36 18.05 14.26 6.62
C GLN A 36 16.55 14.36 6.86
N ALA A 37 15.86 14.98 5.91
CA ALA A 37 14.40 15.02 5.91
C ALA A 37 13.84 13.61 5.70
N VAL A 38 12.73 13.33 6.37
CA VAL A 38 12.06 12.03 6.32
C VAL A 38 10.59 12.28 5.98
N MET A 39 10.08 11.54 5.01
CA MET A 39 8.68 11.58 4.62
C MET A 39 7.91 10.45 5.30
N PHE A 40 6.65 10.73 5.60
CA PHE A 40 5.79 9.87 6.38
C PHE A 40 4.46 9.64 5.68
N LYS A 41 3.97 8.40 5.74
CA LYS A 41 2.63 7.99 5.33
C LYS A 41 1.99 7.17 6.43
N MET A 42 0.91 7.69 6.99
CA MET A 42 0.15 7.04 8.04
C MET A 42 -0.91 6.10 7.45
N LYS A 43 -1.14 4.95 8.06
CA LYS A 43 -2.16 3.96 7.71
C LYS A 43 -2.84 3.42 8.98
N THR A 44 -4.07 2.92 8.85
CA THR A 44 -4.80 2.23 9.92
C THR A 44 -5.42 0.93 9.40
N THR A 45 -5.68 -0.02 10.28
CA THR A 45 -6.44 -1.23 9.97
C THR A 45 -7.94 -0.98 9.83
N ARG A 46 -8.48 0.09 10.44
CA ARG A 46 -9.93 0.43 10.39
C ARG A 46 -10.14 1.91 10.04
N PRO A 47 -10.08 2.31 8.76
CA PRO A 47 -10.23 3.71 8.35
C PRO A 47 -11.63 4.29 8.59
N GLY A 48 -12.65 3.45 8.72
CA GLY A 48 -14.00 3.91 9.09
C GLY A 48 -14.12 4.41 10.53
N VAL A 49 -13.32 3.85 11.44
CA VAL A 49 -13.38 4.12 12.89
C VAL A 49 -12.25 5.04 13.34
N PHE A 50 -11.08 4.91 12.71
CA PHE A 50 -9.91 5.71 13.01
C PHE A 50 -9.56 6.63 11.85
N LYS A 51 -9.49 7.93 12.14
CA LYS A 51 -8.99 8.96 11.22
C LYS A 51 -7.70 9.55 11.78
N MET A 52 -6.86 10.10 10.91
CA MET A 52 -5.61 10.72 11.33
C MET A 52 -5.34 11.99 10.52
N LYS A 53 -4.77 13.00 11.16
CA LYS A 53 -4.42 14.27 10.52
C LYS A 53 -3.07 14.77 11.07
N PRO A 54 -2.07 15.05 10.21
CA PRO A 54 -2.02 14.77 8.76
C PRO A 54 -1.80 13.27 8.43
N VAL A 55 -2.18 12.83 7.22
CA VAL A 55 -1.92 11.47 6.71
C VAL A 55 -0.54 11.38 6.05
N PHE A 56 -0.22 12.39 5.25
CA PHE A 56 1.05 12.55 4.55
C PHE A 56 1.74 13.81 5.05
N PHE A 57 3.04 13.72 5.34
CA PHE A 57 3.84 14.88 5.71
C PHE A 57 5.33 14.54 5.61
N ALA A 58 6.17 15.57 5.56
CA ALA A 58 7.61 15.46 5.73
C ALA A 58 8.04 16.18 7.02
N LEU A 59 9.11 15.66 7.63
CA LEU A 59 9.78 16.27 8.77
C LEU A 59 11.22 16.60 8.40
N GLN A 60 11.60 17.86 8.56
CA GLN A 60 12.99 18.28 8.42
C GLN A 60 13.85 17.75 9.59
N PRO A 61 15.18 17.73 9.44
CA PRO A 61 16.09 17.37 10.51
C PRO A 61 15.82 18.16 11.80
N ASN A 62 15.89 17.49 12.94
CA ASN A 62 15.69 18.05 14.28
C ASN A 62 14.30 18.67 14.54
N GLN A 63 13.30 18.40 13.69
CA GLN A 63 11.93 18.86 13.89
C GLN A 63 11.05 17.80 14.55
N LYS A 64 9.99 18.29 15.19
CA LYS A 64 8.92 17.46 15.76
C LYS A 64 7.59 17.86 15.15
N LYS A 65 6.69 16.90 14.98
CA LYS A 65 5.33 17.17 14.54
C LYS A 65 4.36 16.28 15.27
N ALA A 66 3.24 16.87 15.63
CA ALA A 66 2.18 16.20 16.35
C ALA A 66 1.07 15.80 15.38
N ILE A 67 0.62 14.55 15.48
CA ILE A 67 -0.40 13.95 14.64
C ILE A 67 -1.62 13.67 15.50
N LYS A 68 -2.78 14.18 15.06
CA LYS A 68 -4.05 13.92 15.72
C LYS A 68 -4.64 12.62 15.20
N LEU A 69 -4.83 11.67 16.10
CA LEU A 69 -5.53 10.41 15.89
C LEU A 69 -6.95 10.55 16.43
N HIS A 70 -7.91 10.51 15.54
CA HIS A 70 -9.33 10.56 15.86
C HIS A 70 -9.88 9.14 15.93
N TYR A 71 -10.62 8.86 16.99
CA TYR A 71 -11.38 7.65 17.19
C TYR A 71 -12.86 8.02 17.26
N SER A 72 -13.67 7.45 16.38
CA SER A 72 -15.11 7.75 16.28
C SER A 72 -15.96 7.08 17.37
N GLY A 73 -15.34 6.42 18.35
CA GLY A 73 -16.03 5.66 19.38
C GLY A 73 -16.36 4.21 18.97
N CYS A 74 -16.83 3.43 19.95
CA CYS A 74 -17.38 2.09 19.77
C CYS A 74 -18.88 2.14 20.09
N PRO A 75 -19.76 1.61 19.23
CA PRO A 75 -21.17 1.46 19.58
C PRO A 75 -21.36 0.60 20.84
N ASP A 76 -22.35 0.95 21.66
CA ASP A 76 -22.66 0.23 22.89
C ASP A 76 -22.93 -1.25 22.63
N GLY A 77 -22.36 -2.12 23.48
CA GLY A 77 -22.47 -3.58 23.36
C GLY A 77 -21.55 -4.22 22.31
N VAL A 78 -20.84 -3.43 21.48
CA VAL A 78 -19.84 -3.96 20.55
C VAL A 78 -18.47 -4.02 21.22
N LYS A 79 -17.84 -5.20 21.22
CA LYS A 79 -16.49 -5.35 21.77
C LYS A 79 -15.45 -4.70 20.85
N PRO A 80 -14.47 -3.95 21.39
CA PRO A 80 -13.41 -3.37 20.58
C PRO A 80 -12.49 -4.44 19.98
N ASN A 81 -11.97 -4.17 18.79
CA ASN A 81 -11.03 -5.07 18.13
C ASN A 81 -9.59 -4.85 18.64
N LEU A 82 -9.12 -5.74 19.51
CA LEU A 82 -7.78 -5.64 20.12
C LEU A 82 -6.61 -5.82 19.12
N LYS A 83 -6.87 -6.15 17.86
CA LYS A 83 -5.85 -6.29 16.80
C LYS A 83 -5.64 -5.01 15.99
N ASP A 84 -6.35 -3.93 16.33
CA ASP A 84 -6.21 -2.67 15.60
C ASP A 84 -4.85 -2.02 15.81
N ARG A 85 -4.39 -1.37 14.75
CA ARG A 85 -3.09 -0.71 14.74
C ARG A 85 -3.05 0.44 13.75
N PHE A 86 -2.25 1.44 14.08
CA PHE A 86 -1.71 2.39 13.12
C PHE A 86 -0.37 1.85 12.60
N SER A 87 -0.11 2.11 11.33
CA SER A 87 1.17 1.82 10.69
C SER A 87 1.71 3.10 10.10
N VAL A 88 2.93 3.43 10.49
CA VAL A 88 3.67 4.60 10.01
C VAL A 88 4.71 4.09 9.04
N ILE A 89 4.58 4.47 7.77
CA ILE A 89 5.58 4.19 6.74
C ILE A 89 6.47 5.43 6.65
N MET A 90 7.78 5.22 6.67
CA MET A 90 8.79 6.26 6.69
C MET A 90 9.78 6.02 5.55
N ALA A 91 10.23 7.07 4.88
CA ALA A 91 11.28 6.98 3.87
C ALA A 91 12.20 8.21 3.95
N ILE A 92 13.47 8.02 3.60
CA ILE A 92 14.45 9.12 3.58
C ILE A 92 14.20 9.93 2.31
N VAL A 93 14.15 11.26 2.44
CA VAL A 93 14.05 12.16 1.30
C VAL A 93 15.43 12.25 0.63
N PRO A 94 15.56 11.98 -0.68
CA PRO A 94 16.80 12.17 -1.44
C PRO A 94 17.31 13.61 -1.33
N LYS A 95 18.64 13.79 -1.37
CA LYS A 95 19.24 15.13 -1.23
C LYS A 95 18.95 16.04 -2.43
N ASP A 96 18.74 15.46 -3.60
CA ASP A 96 18.47 16.16 -4.85
C ASP A 96 16.99 16.52 -5.02
N ALA A 97 16.18 16.28 -3.98
CA ALA A 97 14.76 16.58 -3.98
C ALA A 97 14.48 18.11 -3.98
N PRO A 98 13.51 18.57 -4.78
CA PRO A 98 12.97 19.92 -4.69
C PRO A 98 12.44 20.25 -3.27
N ALA A 99 12.61 21.50 -2.84
CA ALA A 99 12.13 21.96 -1.52
C ALA A 99 10.60 21.89 -1.36
N ASP A 100 9.85 22.08 -2.45
CA ASP A 100 8.39 22.14 -2.48
C ASP A 100 7.73 20.81 -2.85
N TRP A 101 8.34 19.69 -2.46
CA TRP A 101 7.80 18.38 -2.79
C TRP A 101 6.42 18.13 -2.16
N ASP A 102 5.46 17.80 -3.00
CA ASP A 102 4.17 17.29 -2.59
C ASP A 102 4.31 15.83 -2.18
N VAL A 103 4.38 15.60 -0.86
CA VAL A 103 4.62 14.29 -0.25
C VAL A 103 3.57 13.27 -0.70
N GLU A 104 2.33 13.68 -0.92
CA GLU A 104 1.25 12.78 -1.35
C GLU A 104 1.55 12.21 -2.73
N LYS A 105 1.90 13.09 -3.69
CA LYS A 105 2.25 12.69 -5.06
C LYS A 105 3.50 11.81 -5.11
N VAL A 106 4.52 12.11 -4.30
CA VAL A 106 5.74 11.28 -4.23
C VAL A 106 5.41 9.86 -3.77
N TRP A 107 4.47 9.69 -2.84
CA TRP A 107 4.01 8.37 -2.41
C TRP A 107 3.12 7.66 -3.43
N GLU A 108 2.66 8.33 -4.48
CA GLU A 108 1.84 7.75 -5.56
C GLU A 108 2.66 7.46 -6.82
N ASP A 109 3.73 8.23 -7.07
CA ASP A 109 4.63 8.04 -8.20
C ASP A 109 5.39 6.72 -8.09
N GLN A 110 5.13 5.82 -9.05
CA GLN A 110 5.75 4.50 -9.11
C GLN A 110 7.27 4.57 -9.27
N LYS A 111 7.81 5.57 -9.98
CA LYS A 111 9.27 5.71 -10.17
C LYS A 111 9.94 6.05 -8.84
N MET A 112 9.37 7.02 -8.12
CA MET A 112 9.86 7.41 -6.80
C MET A 112 9.73 6.28 -5.79
N GLN A 113 8.64 5.51 -5.82
CA GLN A 113 8.50 4.35 -4.94
C GLN A 113 9.60 3.31 -5.14
N VAL A 114 10.04 3.07 -6.39
CA VAL A 114 11.13 2.14 -6.69
C VAL A 114 12.45 2.68 -6.16
N GLU A 115 12.74 3.97 -6.35
CA GLU A 115 13.96 4.60 -5.86
C GLU A 115 14.03 4.62 -4.32
N LEU A 116 12.90 4.89 -3.68
CA LEU A 116 12.82 5.00 -2.23
C LEU A 116 12.73 3.65 -1.52
N ALA A 117 12.40 2.57 -2.24
CA ALA A 117 12.07 1.25 -1.68
C ALA A 117 13.10 0.76 -0.65
N ASP A 118 14.39 0.95 -0.92
CA ASP A 118 15.47 0.52 -0.04
C ASP A 118 15.54 1.30 1.28
N SER A 119 15.03 2.54 1.28
CA SER A 119 14.98 3.43 2.45
C SER A 119 13.67 3.33 3.24
N VAL A 120 12.66 2.63 2.70
CA VAL A 120 11.34 2.54 3.33
C VAL A 120 11.40 1.66 4.56
N LYS A 121 10.93 2.21 5.69
CA LYS A 121 10.74 1.49 6.96
C LYS A 121 9.31 1.62 7.44
N ARG A 122 8.88 0.67 8.28
CA ARG A 122 7.51 0.65 8.81
C ARG A 122 7.56 0.48 10.32
N LYS A 123 6.97 1.44 11.03
CA LYS A 123 6.67 1.33 12.47
C LYS A 123 5.20 1.00 12.68
N VAL A 124 4.89 0.14 13.64
CA VAL A 124 3.52 -0.17 14.05
C VAL A 124 3.26 0.44 15.42
N LEU A 125 2.19 1.22 15.53
CA LEU A 125 1.65 1.72 16.79
C LEU A 125 0.35 0.96 17.07
N ARG A 126 0.34 0.15 18.13
CA ARG A 126 -0.82 -0.65 18.49
C ARG A 126 -1.84 0.18 19.25
N ILE A 127 -3.10 -0.20 19.12
CA ILE A 127 -4.20 0.46 19.83
C ILE A 127 -4.49 -0.34 21.09
N HIS A 128 -4.43 0.33 22.23
CA HIS A 128 -4.83 -0.22 23.53
C HIS A 128 -6.19 0.36 23.90
N TYR A 129 -7.10 -0.50 24.36
CA TYR A 129 -8.39 -0.07 24.88
C TYR A 129 -8.36 -0.17 26.39
N GLU A 130 -8.65 0.93 27.08
CA GLU A 130 -8.68 0.97 28.55
C GLU A 130 -9.65 -0.10 29.09
N GLY A 131 -9.20 -0.88 30.08
CA GLY A 131 -9.95 -2.00 30.65
C GLY A 131 -9.85 -3.32 29.88
N TYR A 132 -9.12 -3.38 28.77
CA TYR A 132 -8.84 -4.62 28.04
C TYR A 132 -7.34 -4.94 28.09
N GLU A 133 -6.99 -6.13 28.57
CA GLU A 133 -5.60 -6.59 28.49
C GLU A 133 -5.19 -6.75 27.03
N LEU A 134 -4.05 -6.15 26.67
CA LEU A 134 -3.44 -6.41 25.38
C LEU A 134 -3.06 -7.89 25.31
N PRO A 135 -3.38 -8.59 24.20
CA PRO A 135 -2.82 -9.90 23.96
C PRO A 135 -1.31 -9.80 24.07
N ALA A 136 -0.72 -10.53 25.03
CA ALA A 136 0.72 -10.56 25.25
C ALA A 136 1.40 -10.80 23.90
N ASP A 137 2.32 -9.90 23.56
CA ASP A 137 3.02 -9.88 22.29
C ASP A 137 3.48 -11.29 21.89
N ALA A 138 2.84 -11.88 20.86
CA ALA A 138 3.51 -12.92 20.11
C ALA A 138 4.81 -12.29 19.58
N PRO A 139 5.97 -12.91 19.82
CA PRO A 139 7.26 -12.28 19.56
C PRO A 139 7.30 -11.80 18.11
N GLU A 140 7.62 -10.52 17.92
CA GLU A 140 8.00 -9.99 16.62
C GLU A 140 9.06 -10.95 16.07
N LYS A 141 8.72 -11.71 15.03
CA LYS A 141 9.66 -12.55 14.30
C LYS A 141 10.63 -11.62 13.58
N SER A 142 11.64 -11.18 14.31
CA SER A 142 12.92 -10.74 13.77
C SER A 142 13.43 -11.83 12.83
N GLU A 143 13.80 -11.41 11.63
CA GLU A 143 14.65 -12.08 10.64
C GLU A 143 15.11 -13.52 10.97
N ARG A 144 14.66 -14.48 10.16
CA ARG A 144 15.45 -15.70 9.89
C ARG A 144 15.71 -15.81 8.40
N LYS A 145 16.80 -15.18 7.95
CA LYS A 145 17.52 -15.62 6.76
C LYS A 145 18.20 -16.95 7.06
N SER A 146 17.85 -17.96 6.26
CA SER A 146 18.67 -19.08 5.79
C SER A 146 19.37 -20.00 6.81
N LYS A 147 18.88 -21.25 6.92
CA LYS A 147 19.73 -22.45 6.77
C LYS A 147 18.93 -23.69 6.36
N LYS A 148 19.13 -24.04 5.10
CA LYS A 148 19.03 -25.36 4.46
C LYS A 148 19.36 -26.50 5.45
N LYS A 149 18.45 -27.44 5.64
CA LYS A 149 18.80 -28.84 5.98
C LYS A 149 18.06 -29.78 5.03
N LYS A 150 18.89 -30.64 4.45
CA LYS A 150 18.70 -31.50 3.30
C LYS A 150 18.43 -32.92 3.82
N ARG A 151 17.32 -33.54 3.41
CA ARG A 151 17.09 -35.00 3.26
C ARG A 151 15.95 -35.08 2.22
N GLY A 152 16.20 -35.40 0.94
CA GLY A 152 16.50 -36.74 0.41
C GLY A 152 15.24 -37.61 0.53
N SER A 153 14.54 -38.05 -0.51
CA SER A 153 15.04 -38.63 -1.77
C SER A 153 13.92 -38.91 -2.81
N LYS A 154 14.35 -38.95 -4.08
CA LYS A 154 13.82 -39.66 -5.28
C LYS A 154 12.45 -39.27 -5.84
N ASP A 155 12.45 -38.69 -7.05
CA ASP A 155 12.14 -39.47 -8.25
C ASP A 155 12.62 -38.79 -9.54
N ASP A 156 13.05 -39.66 -10.46
CA ASP A 156 13.53 -39.46 -11.82
C ASP A 156 12.52 -38.75 -12.73
N LYS A 157 13.00 -37.82 -13.58
CA LYS A 157 12.76 -37.85 -15.05
C LYS A 157 13.41 -36.66 -15.77
N SER A 158 14.49 -37.03 -16.48
CA SER A 158 14.96 -36.57 -17.79
C SER A 158 14.53 -35.20 -18.34
N ILE A 159 15.56 -34.37 -18.50
CA ILE A 159 15.68 -33.21 -19.38
C ILE A 159 15.86 -33.75 -20.81
N ASP A 160 14.84 -33.67 -21.68
CA ASP A 160 15.04 -33.62 -23.15
C ASP A 160 13.81 -33.25 -24.02
N ASP A 161 12.70 -32.75 -23.47
CA ASP A 161 11.46 -32.48 -24.25
C ASP A 161 11.02 -31.00 -24.29
N LYS A 162 11.95 -30.04 -24.24
CA LYS A 162 11.63 -28.59 -24.36
C LYS A 162 12.37 -27.85 -25.47
N LYS A 163 12.79 -28.57 -26.52
CA LYS A 163 13.39 -28.00 -27.74
C LYS A 163 12.70 -28.44 -29.04
N VAL A 164 11.47 -28.97 -28.98
CA VAL A 164 10.72 -29.41 -30.19
C VAL A 164 9.34 -28.75 -30.32
N GLU A 165 8.89 -27.98 -29.32
CA GLU A 165 7.58 -27.29 -29.37
C GLU A 165 7.65 -25.83 -29.83
N ARG A 166 8.85 -25.34 -30.20
CA ARG A 166 9.04 -23.99 -30.78
C ARG A 166 9.29 -23.98 -32.29
N GLU A 167 9.36 -25.16 -32.93
CA GLU A 167 9.44 -25.29 -34.39
C GLU A 167 8.14 -25.80 -35.04
N LYS A 168 7.13 -26.24 -34.26
CA LYS A 168 5.83 -26.67 -34.80
C LYS A 168 4.77 -25.57 -34.91
N MET A 169 4.99 -24.37 -34.37
CA MET A 169 4.07 -23.23 -34.52
C MET A 169 4.47 -22.22 -35.62
N ALA A 170 5.61 -22.42 -36.29
CA ALA A 170 6.04 -21.57 -37.41
C ALA A 170 5.64 -22.10 -38.80
N ALA A 171 5.17 -23.34 -38.91
CA ALA A 171 4.77 -23.95 -40.19
C ALA A 171 3.26 -23.82 -40.52
N ALA A 172 2.44 -23.32 -39.59
CA ALA A 172 0.98 -23.15 -39.80
C ALA A 172 0.56 -21.76 -40.31
N ALA A 173 1.51 -20.83 -40.47
CA ALA A 173 1.24 -19.45 -40.92
C ALA A 173 1.48 -19.22 -42.43
N ALA A 174 2.06 -20.18 -43.16
CA ALA A 174 2.38 -20.03 -44.59
C ALA A 174 1.39 -20.72 -45.55
N ALA A 175 0.39 -21.45 -45.04
CA ALA A 175 -0.56 -22.21 -45.87
C ALA A 175 -1.93 -21.54 -46.06
N ASN A 176 -2.22 -20.43 -45.37
CA ASN A 176 -3.56 -19.79 -45.42
C ASN A 176 -3.63 -18.56 -46.34
N ALA A 177 -2.60 -18.33 -47.16
CA ALA A 177 -2.55 -17.22 -48.12
C ALA A 177 -2.92 -17.62 -49.57
N LEU A 178 -3.37 -18.86 -49.82
CA LEU A 178 -3.72 -19.33 -51.16
C LEU A 178 -5.05 -20.11 -51.24
N ALA A 179 -6.10 -19.64 -50.55
CA ALA A 179 -7.43 -20.23 -50.63
C ALA A 179 -8.57 -19.19 -50.71
N GLN A 180 -8.34 -18.05 -51.37
CA GLN A 180 -9.40 -17.14 -51.80
C GLN A 180 -9.98 -17.54 -53.18
N VAL A 181 -10.38 -18.79 -53.42
CA VAL A 181 -11.23 -19.13 -54.57
C VAL A 181 -12.02 -20.41 -54.27
N ALA A 182 -13.13 -20.32 -53.55
CA ALA A 182 -14.31 -21.19 -53.68
C ALA A 182 -15.27 -20.90 -52.53
N GLY A 183 -16.41 -20.30 -52.84
CA GLY A 183 -17.41 -19.95 -51.85
C GLY A 183 -18.04 -21.15 -51.16
N GLN A 184 -18.21 -21.06 -49.84
CA GLN A 184 -19.36 -21.56 -49.08
C GLN A 184 -19.27 -21.09 -47.60
N PRO A 185 -20.38 -21.07 -46.86
CA PRO A 185 -20.67 -20.04 -45.86
C PRO A 185 -19.95 -20.26 -44.52
N GLN A 186 -19.43 -19.16 -43.96
CA GLN A 186 -18.88 -19.11 -42.61
C GLN A 186 -20.00 -19.19 -41.55
N PRO A 187 -19.87 -20.04 -40.52
CA PRO A 187 -20.75 -20.00 -39.36
C PRO A 187 -20.50 -18.74 -38.51
N PHE A 188 -21.60 -18.17 -38.02
CA PHE A 188 -21.69 -16.90 -37.30
C PHE A 188 -20.61 -16.72 -36.21
N PRO A 189 -19.95 -15.55 -36.14
CA PRO A 189 -19.08 -15.23 -35.03
C PRO A 189 -19.91 -15.03 -33.74
N HIS A 190 -19.44 -15.67 -32.67
CA HIS A 190 -19.95 -15.54 -31.32
C HIS A 190 -19.94 -14.06 -30.89
N VAL A 191 -21.13 -13.53 -30.61
CA VAL A 191 -21.36 -12.13 -30.23
C VAL A 191 -20.79 -11.87 -28.84
N GLN A 192 -19.75 -11.06 -28.76
CA GLN A 192 -19.28 -10.47 -27.50
C GLN A 192 -20.28 -9.39 -27.05
N PRO A 193 -20.65 -9.33 -25.75
CA PRO A 193 -21.59 -8.31 -25.26
C PRO A 193 -20.98 -6.91 -25.31
N ILE A 194 -21.69 -6.00 -25.97
CA ILE A 194 -21.40 -4.56 -26.02
C ILE A 194 -21.78 -3.94 -24.67
N VAL A 195 -20.81 -3.40 -23.95
CA VAL A 195 -21.03 -2.59 -22.76
C VAL A 195 -21.42 -1.17 -23.20
N TYR A 196 -22.67 -0.77 -22.96
CA TYR A 196 -23.10 0.61 -23.12
C TYR A 196 -22.61 1.45 -21.93
N ILE A 197 -21.72 2.41 -22.20
CA ILE A 197 -21.42 3.49 -21.26
C ILE A 197 -22.46 4.60 -21.53
N VAL A 198 -23.47 4.70 -20.67
CA VAL A 198 -24.41 5.81 -20.67
C VAL A 198 -23.73 7.00 -20.00
N TYR A 199 -23.30 7.99 -20.79
CA TYR A 199 -22.87 9.29 -20.29
C TYR A 199 -24.10 10.07 -19.83
N GLN A 200 -24.30 10.17 -18.52
CA GLN A 200 -25.22 11.15 -17.95
C GLN A 200 -24.54 12.52 -17.88
N GLY A 201 -25.04 13.43 -18.71
CA GLY A 201 -25.04 14.90 -18.63
C GLY A 201 -23.93 15.61 -17.85
N LEU A 202 -23.00 16.21 -18.59
CA LEU A 202 -22.37 17.46 -18.16
C LEU A 202 -23.41 18.60 -18.22
N PRO A 203 -23.54 19.44 -17.18
CA PRO A 203 -24.28 20.70 -17.28
C PRO A 203 -23.54 21.72 -18.16
N PRO A 204 -24.26 22.58 -18.89
CA PRO A 204 -23.66 23.61 -19.75
C PRO A 204 -22.93 24.67 -18.92
N LYS A 205 -21.79 25.13 -19.45
CA LYS A 205 -21.06 26.31 -18.95
C LYS A 205 -21.90 27.55 -19.23
N GLU A 206 -22.35 28.23 -18.19
CA GLU A 206 -22.84 29.60 -18.33
C GLU A 206 -21.67 30.52 -18.70
N GLU A 207 -21.93 31.32 -19.72
CA GLU A 207 -21.04 32.31 -20.28
C GLU A 207 -20.81 33.46 -19.30
N ILE A 208 -19.58 33.93 -19.32
CA ILE A 208 -19.11 35.15 -18.69
C ILE A 208 -19.74 36.31 -19.47
N GLU A 209 -20.66 37.06 -18.85
CA GLU A 209 -20.93 38.44 -19.28
C GLU A 209 -20.34 39.41 -18.26
N ALA A 210 -19.35 40.14 -18.74
CA ALA A 210 -18.81 41.34 -18.12
C ALA A 210 -19.79 42.50 -18.36
N LYS A 211 -20.18 43.19 -17.29
CA LYS A 211 -20.44 44.63 -17.29
C LYS A 211 -20.44 45.19 -15.87
#